data_AF-A0A182NU92-F1
#
_entry.id   AF-A0A182NU92-F1
#
_cell.length_a   1.000
_cell.length_b   1.000
_cell.length_c   1.000
_cell.angle_alpha   90.00
_cell.angle_beta   90.00
_cell.angle_gamma   90.00
#
_symmetry.space_group_name_H-M   'P 1'
#
loop_
_entity.id
_entity.type
_entity.pdbx_description
1 polymer ?
#
loop_
_entity_poly.entity_id
_entity_poly.type
_entity_poly.pdbx_seq_one_letter_code
_entity_poly.pdbx_strand_id
1 'polypeptide(L)'
;MSPKKTPRTGFDKTSLERLEQLFIKTVGNEKEIRREEFKKIVTSKNPFFTERVFQIFDKDNSGSISLQEFIDAIHQFAGQSPEDKIKFLFKVYDLDAGLAGWLVQLSK
;
A
#
# COMPACT_ATOMS: atom_id res chain seq x y z
N MET A 1 9.11 8.63 34.00
CA MET A 1 9.49 7.61 32.97
C MET A 1 9.34 8.26 31.61
N SER A 2 10.44 8.54 30.91
CA SER A 2 10.39 9.03 29.52
C SER A 2 10.10 7.85 28.58
N PRO A 3 9.23 7.99 27.56
CA PRO A 3 9.03 6.92 26.59
C PRO A 3 10.34 6.69 25.84
N LYS A 4 10.83 5.45 25.86
CA LYS A 4 11.96 5.03 25.02
C LYS A 4 11.53 5.24 23.56
N LYS A 5 12.12 6.21 22.88
CA LYS A 5 12.03 6.31 21.41
C LYS A 5 12.67 5.05 20.85
N THR A 6 11.86 4.09 20.43
CA THR A 6 12.35 2.95 19.67
C THR A 6 13.04 3.49 18.41
N PRO A 7 14.22 2.99 18.03
CA PRO A 7 14.83 3.36 16.76
C PRO A 7 13.82 3.06 15.66
N ARG A 8 13.52 4.04 14.81
CA ARG A 8 12.76 3.75 13.58
C ARG A 8 13.62 2.79 12.79
N THR A 9 13.28 1.51 12.77
CA THR A 9 13.94 0.52 11.92
C THR A 9 13.44 0.76 10.50
N GLY A 10 13.90 1.86 9.90
CA GLY A 10 13.84 2.03 8.45
C GLY A 10 14.68 0.93 7.84
N PHE A 11 14.14 0.29 6.80
CA PHE A 11 14.86 -0.70 6.01
C PHE A 11 16.26 -0.18 5.69
N ASP A 12 17.27 -1.03 5.92
CA ASP A 12 18.61 -0.69 5.47
C ASP A 12 18.64 -0.59 3.94
N LYS A 13 19.68 0.06 3.40
CA LYS A 13 19.83 0.27 1.95
C LYS A 13 19.73 -1.04 1.16
N THR A 14 20.22 -2.14 1.74
CA THR A 14 20.17 -3.50 1.18
C THR A 14 18.75 -4.02 1.01
N SER A 15 17.85 -3.73 1.94
CA SER A 15 16.44 -4.11 1.86
C SER A 15 15.70 -3.37 0.75
N LEU A 16 16.01 -2.07 0.54
CA LEU A 16 15.46 -1.29 -0.56
C LEU A 16 15.92 -1.83 -1.93
N GLU A 17 17.20 -2.14 -2.07
CA GLU A 17 17.75 -2.74 -3.30
C GLU A 17 17.07 -4.08 -3.63
N ARG A 18 16.82 -4.93 -2.62
CA ARG A 18 16.07 -6.18 -2.83
C ARG A 18 14.63 -5.96 -3.28
N LEU A 19 13.96 -4.93 -2.77
CA LEU A 19 12.59 -4.59 -3.14
C LEU A 19 12.51 -4.03 -4.57
N GLU A 20 13.48 -3.21 -4.96
CA GLU A 20 13.60 -2.73 -6.33
C GLU A 20 13.87 -3.88 -7.30
N GLN A 21 14.75 -4.81 -6.95
CA GLN A 21 14.98 -6.03 -7.74
C GLN A 21 13.72 -6.90 -7.83
N LEU A 22 12.94 -7.00 -6.75
CA LEU A 22 11.66 -7.71 -6.76
C LEU A 22 10.67 -7.03 -7.71
N PHE A 23 10.56 -5.70 -7.66
CA PHE A 23 9.73 -4.93 -8.57
C PHE A 23 10.10 -5.24 -10.02
N ILE A 24 11.37 -5.05 -10.40
CA ILE A 24 11.90 -5.29 -11.75
C ILE A 24 11.61 -6.73 -12.20
N LYS A 25 11.83 -7.71 -11.32
CA LYS A 25 11.57 -9.11 -11.64
C LYS A 25 10.07 -9.40 -11.89
N THR A 26 9.18 -8.72 -11.18
CA THR A 26 7.73 -8.93 -11.30
C THR A 26 7.14 -8.26 -12.54
N VAL A 27 7.58 -7.05 -12.89
CA VAL A 27 7.03 -6.30 -14.03
C VAL A 27 7.82 -6.50 -15.33
N GLY A 28 9.07 -6.97 -15.26
CA GLY A 28 9.92 -7.16 -16.43
C GLY A 28 10.23 -5.84 -17.14
N ASN A 29 9.86 -5.75 -18.43
CA ASN A 29 9.99 -4.52 -19.23
C ASN A 29 8.85 -3.52 -19.01
N GLU A 30 7.79 -3.94 -18.32
CA GLU A 30 6.70 -3.03 -17.97
C GLU A 30 7.14 -2.14 -16.81
N LYS A 31 6.64 -0.89 -16.78
CA LYS A 31 7.08 0.11 -15.79
C LYS A 31 6.14 0.22 -14.59
N GLU A 32 5.12 -0.64 -14.53
CA GLU A 32 4.01 -0.54 -13.60
C GLU A 32 3.53 -1.94 -13.21
N ILE A 33 3.04 -2.10 -11.98
CA ILE A 33 2.40 -3.32 -11.49
C ILE A 33 0.90 -3.20 -11.71
N ARG A 34 0.32 -4.06 -12.55
CA ARG A 34 -1.13 -4.18 -12.70
C ARG A 34 -1.74 -5.02 -11.58
N ARG A 35 -3.04 -4.90 -11.40
CA ARG A 35 -3.82 -5.63 -10.38
C ARG A 35 -3.54 -7.13 -10.35
N GLU A 36 -3.46 -7.77 -11.51
CA GLU A 36 -3.21 -9.22 -11.60
C GLU A 36 -1.78 -9.61 -11.22
N GLU A 37 -0.80 -8.75 -11.43
CA GLU A 37 0.56 -8.95 -10.93
C GLU A 37 0.64 -8.69 -9.43
N PHE A 38 -0.05 -7.65 -8.94
CA PHE A 38 -0.09 -7.32 -7.52
C PHE A 38 -0.64 -8.46 -6.66
N LYS A 39 -1.68 -9.17 -7.13
CA LYS A 39 -2.23 -10.37 -6.46
C LYS A 39 -1.21 -11.50 -6.32
N LYS A 40 -0.22 -11.58 -7.21
CA LYS A 40 0.87 -12.56 -7.11
C LYS A 40 1.92 -12.16 -6.07
N ILE A 41 2.10 -10.85 -5.86
CA ILE A 41 3.01 -10.30 -4.86
C ILE A 41 2.39 -10.41 -3.46
N VAL A 42 1.14 -9.96 -3.30
CA VAL A 42 0.42 -9.97 -2.03
C VAL A 42 -0.42 -11.23 -1.93
N THR A 43 0.19 -12.28 -1.39
CA THR A 43 -0.48 -13.55 -1.13
C THR A 43 -1.37 -13.44 0.11
N SER A 44 -2.61 -13.00 -0.08
CA SER A 44 -3.66 -13.01 0.93
C SER A 44 -4.82 -13.90 0.50
N LYS A 45 -5.44 -14.59 1.46
CA LYS A 45 -6.69 -15.34 1.23
C LYS A 45 -7.93 -14.45 1.17
N ASN A 46 -7.79 -13.16 1.46
CA ASN A 46 -8.87 -12.20 1.46
C ASN A 46 -8.74 -11.27 0.23
N PRO A 47 -9.52 -11.48 -0.84
CA PRO A 47 -9.48 -10.66 -2.04
C PRO A 47 -9.80 -9.19 -1.79
N PHE A 48 -10.71 -8.90 -0.85
CA PHE A 48 -11.04 -7.53 -0.46
C PHE A 48 -9.83 -6.83 0.14
N PHE A 49 -9.11 -7.49 1.05
CA PHE A 49 -7.89 -6.92 1.62
C PHE A 49 -6.86 -6.60 0.52
N THR A 50 -6.59 -7.54 -0.38
CA THR A 50 -5.63 -7.31 -1.48
C THR A 50 -6.04 -6.14 -2.36
N GLU A 51 -7.33 -6.04 -2.70
CA GLU A 51 -7.89 -4.95 -3.50
C GLU A 51 -7.76 -3.59 -2.79
N ARG A 52 -8.02 -3.53 -1.48
CA ARG A 52 -7.86 -2.30 -0.68
C ARG A 52 -6.41 -1.87 -0.56
N VAL A 53 -5.49 -2.82 -0.37
CA VAL A 53 -4.06 -2.50 -0.36
C VAL A 53 -3.61 -1.99 -1.72
N PHE A 54 -4.10 -2.56 -2.82
CA PHE A 54 -3.82 -2.05 -4.17
C PHE A 54 -4.22 -0.57 -4.31
N GLN A 55 -5.44 -0.22 -3.90
CA GLN A 55 -5.94 1.17 -3.95
C GLN A 55 -5.15 2.14 -3.06
N ILE A 56 -4.54 1.65 -1.97
CA ILE A 56 -3.68 2.50 -1.13
C ILE A 56 -2.34 2.78 -1.81
N PHE A 57 -1.85 1.86 -2.64
CA PHE A 57 -0.60 2.00 -3.38
C PHE A 57 -0.80 2.87 -4.62
N ASP A 58 -1.87 2.65 -5.39
CA ASP A 58 -2.29 3.42 -6.57
C ASP A 58 -2.88 4.79 -6.16
N LYS A 59 -2.00 5.76 -5.88
CA LYS A 59 -2.38 7.06 -5.32
C LYS A 59 -3.06 7.95 -6.34
N ASP A 60 -2.67 7.81 -7.61
CA ASP A 60 -3.25 8.60 -8.70
C ASP A 60 -4.52 7.95 -9.29
N ASN A 61 -4.88 6.74 -8.86
CA ASN A 61 -6.01 5.95 -9.35
C ASN A 61 -5.90 5.62 -10.84
N SER A 62 -4.68 5.45 -11.35
CA SER A 62 -4.40 5.04 -12.73
C SER A 62 -4.85 3.60 -13.02
N GLY A 63 -5.06 2.78 -11.99
CA GLY A 63 -5.38 1.35 -12.12
C GLY A 63 -4.14 0.45 -12.20
N SER A 64 -2.95 1.02 -12.07
CA SER A 64 -1.65 0.35 -11.97
C SER A 64 -0.82 1.01 -10.86
N ILE A 65 0.28 0.39 -10.45
CA ILE A 65 1.18 0.94 -9.42
C ILE A 65 2.53 1.20 -10.08
N SER A 66 2.90 2.47 -10.18
CA SER A 66 4.22 2.87 -10.66
C SER A 66 5.34 2.47 -9.69
N LEU A 67 6.59 2.47 -10.16
CA LEU A 67 7.74 2.23 -9.30
C LEU A 67 7.80 3.24 -8.13
N GLN A 68 7.48 4.51 -8.39
CA GLN A 68 7.50 5.55 -7.36
C GLN A 68 6.44 5.28 -6.29
N GLU A 69 5.23 4.92 -6.69
CA GLU A 69 4.15 4.58 -5.75
C GLU A 69 4.48 3.34 -4.92
N PHE A 70 5.08 2.33 -5.54
CA PHE A 70 5.55 1.15 -4.83
C PHE A 70 6.60 1.51 -3.79
N ILE A 71 7.64 2.26 -4.16
CA ILE A 71 8.70 2.70 -3.24
C ILE A 71 8.14 3.57 -2.12
N ASP A 72 7.26 4.52 -2.43
CA ASP A 72 6.61 5.39 -1.47
C ASP A 72 5.78 4.61 -0.46
N ALA A 73 4.97 3.67 -0.94
CA ALA A 73 4.13 2.83 -0.11
C ALA A 73 5.00 2.01 0.85
N ILE A 74 6.03 1.33 0.33
CA ILE A 74 6.95 0.55 1.16
C ILE A 74 7.69 1.43 2.19
N HIS A 75 8.13 2.64 1.83
CA HIS A 75 8.68 3.59 2.80
C HIS A 75 7.67 3.99 3.87
N GLN A 76 6.40 4.16 3.50
CA GLN A 76 5.35 4.44 4.47
C GLN A 76 5.17 3.27 5.45
N PHE A 77 5.29 2.02 5.01
CA PHE A 77 5.22 0.83 5.87
C PHE A 77 6.49 0.57 6.68
N ALA A 78 7.63 1.01 6.18
CA ALA A 78 8.92 0.87 6.81
C ALA A 78 8.96 1.60 8.16
N GLY A 79 9.39 0.91 9.22
CA GLY A 79 9.63 1.55 10.51
C GLY A 79 8.39 2.13 11.19
N GLN A 80 7.18 1.68 10.81
CA GLN A 80 5.94 2.10 11.45
C GLN A 80 5.86 1.66 12.91
N SER A 81 5.44 2.61 13.76
CA SER A 81 5.02 2.32 15.13
C SER A 81 3.78 1.42 15.14
N PRO A 82 3.47 0.72 16.25
CA PRO A 82 2.21 0.01 16.40
C PRO A 82 0.99 0.87 16.06
N GLU A 83 1.02 2.16 16.41
CA GLU A 83 -0.04 3.13 16.14
C GLU A 83 -0.22 3.39 14.65
N ASP A 84 0.89 3.49 13.90
CA ASP A 84 0.83 3.69 12.44
C ASP A 84 0.28 2.45 11.73
N LYS A 85 0.60 1.24 12.22
CA LYS A 85 0.02 -0.01 11.72
C LYS A 85 -1.49 -0.06 11.94
N ILE A 86 -1.96 0.40 13.10
CA ILE A 86 -3.39 0.50 13.40
C ILE A 86 -4.06 1.50 12.46
N LYS A 87 -3.50 2.70 12.27
CA LYS A 87 -4.02 3.70 11.31
C LYS A 87 -4.07 3.14 9.89
N PHE A 88 -3.07 2.37 9.47
CA PHE A 88 -3.09 1.72 8.18
C PHE A 88 -4.23 0.70 8.07
N LEU A 89 -4.43 -0.15 9.08
CA LEU A 89 -5.56 -1.08 9.10
C LEU A 89 -6.88 -0.32 9.00
N PHE A 90 -7.04 0.79 9.71
CA PHE A 90 -8.21 1.67 9.53
C PHE A 90 -8.36 2.11 8.08
N LYS A 91 -7.30 2.59 7.41
CA LYS A 91 -7.38 2.95 5.98
C LYS A 91 -7.80 1.78 5.09
N VAL A 92 -7.36 0.55 5.37
CA VAL A 92 -7.76 -0.64 4.61
C VAL A 92 -9.27 -0.92 4.76
N TYR A 93 -9.84 -0.70 5.95
CA TYR A 93 -11.24 -1.04 6.25
C TYR A 93 -12.23 0.14 6.12
N ASP A 94 -11.78 1.39 6.21
CA ASP A 94 -12.60 2.62 6.25
C ASP A 94 -12.76 3.30 4.88
N LEU A 95 -12.26 2.70 3.80
CA LEU A 95 -12.51 3.16 2.42
C LEU A 95 -13.96 2.89 1.94
N ASP A 96 -14.91 2.82 2.86
CA ASP A 96 -16.36 2.69 2.62
C ASP A 96 -17.12 4.01 2.88
N ALA A 97 -16.44 5.15 2.84
CA ALA A 97 -17.08 6.46 2.69
C ALA A 97 -17.58 6.72 1.25
N GLY A 98 -17.39 5.77 0.32
CA GLY A 98 -17.81 5.89 -1.07
C GLY A 98 -19.32 5.75 -1.28
N LEU A 99 -20.02 4.91 -0.51
CA LEU A 99 -21.46 4.69 -0.71
C LEU A 99 -22.35 5.81 -0.13
N ALA A 100 -21.83 6.60 0.83
CA ALA A 100 -22.53 7.78 1.34
C ALA A 100 -22.57 8.92 0.30
N GLY A 101 -21.55 9.05 -0.56
CA GLY A 101 -21.49 10.11 -1.57
C GLY A 101 -22.53 9.95 -2.69
N TRP A 102 -22.75 8.72 -3.16
CA TRP A 102 -23.71 8.44 -4.24
C TRP A 102 -25.18 8.54 -3.78
N LEU A 103 -25.46 8.24 -2.50
CA LEU A 103 -26.81 8.37 -1.95
C LEU A 103 -27.20 9.82 -1.65
N VAL A 104 -26.24 10.71 -1.37
CA VAL A 104 -26.50 12.15 -1.17
C VAL A 104 -26.82 12.88 -2.48
N GLN A 105 -26.37 12.36 -3.63
CA GLN A 105 -26.69 12.94 -4.94
C GLN A 105 -28.08 12.55 -5.47
N LEU A 106 -28.72 11.52 -4.91
CA LEU A 106 -30.02 10.99 -5.36
C LEU A 106 -31.24 11.53 -4.59
N SER A 107 -31.05 12.47 -3.66
CA SER A 107 -32.14 13.12 -2.92
C SER A 107 -32.37 14.61 -3.27
N LYS A 108 -31.91 15.05 -4.45
CA LYS A 108 -32.28 16.35 -5.03
C LYS A 108 -33.24 16.19 -6.20
#